data_AF-A0A944PBL9-F1
#
_entry.id   AF-A0A944PBL9-F1
#
_cell.length_a   1.000
_cell.length_b   1.000
_cell.length_c   1.000
_cell.angle_alpha   90.00
_cell.angle_beta   90.00
_cell.angle_gamma   90.00
#
_symmetry.space_group_name_H-M   'P 1'
#
loop_
_entity.id
_entity.type
_entity.pdbx_description
1 polymer ?
#
loop_
_entity_poly.entity_id
_entity_poly.type
_entity_poly.pdbx_seq_one_letter_code
_entity_poly.pdbx_strand_id
1 'polypeptide(L)'
;MARVEEVHHEAGQAEPFHEALGDVGEAVGALDGEDLAELHRVREYVAAALYAARDGKSPPPEAVEGINRAMAAAPFVRELVRDGGEGLVLVPRREGAPGVRLAALFAEDAAALLAALFAEDAAALLAGSAGSRVRACAAEECVMLFVPAHPSRRWCSPARCGNRARVARCYQRHRAD
;
A
#
# COMPACT_ATOMS: atom_id res chain seq x y z
N MET A 1 27.81 40.78 9.85
CA MET A 1 28.00 39.33 10.00
C MET A 1 26.59 38.75 10.19
N ALA A 2 25.85 38.41 9.12
CA ALA A 2 25.92 37.17 8.31
C ALA A 2 25.67 35.93 9.17
N ARG A 3 24.80 34.96 8.85
CA ARG A 3 23.70 34.77 7.89
C ARG A 3 23.01 33.48 8.37
N VAL A 4 21.74 33.31 8.04
CA VAL A 4 20.92 32.10 8.21
C VAL A 4 21.55 30.90 7.48
N GLU A 5 21.52 29.71 8.11
CA GLU A 5 21.58 28.37 7.49
C GLU A 5 20.54 27.53 8.26
N GLU A 6 19.29 27.36 7.80
CA GLU A 6 18.83 26.44 6.75
C GLU A 6 19.45 25.04 6.85
N VAL A 7 18.94 24.24 7.80
CA VAL A 7 19.07 22.79 7.76
C VAL A 7 18.02 22.26 6.78
N HIS A 8 18.49 21.96 5.58
CA HIS A 8 17.74 21.30 4.53
C HIS A 8 17.20 19.96 5.01
N HIS A 9 15.87 19.83 5.03
CA HIS A 9 15.17 18.55 5.14
C HIS A 9 15.31 17.83 3.79
N GLU A 10 16.26 16.90 3.71
CA GLU A 10 16.44 16.06 2.53
C GLU A 10 15.20 15.18 2.31
N ALA A 11 14.62 15.36 1.13
CA ALA A 11 13.57 14.53 0.60
C ALA A 11 14.12 13.17 0.17
N GLY A 12 13.35 12.12 0.43
CA GLY A 12 13.27 10.98 -0.50
C GLY A 12 14.22 9.82 -0.25
N GLN A 13 14.04 9.11 0.86
CA GLN A 13 14.35 7.68 0.89
C GLN A 13 13.06 6.90 0.63
N ALA A 14 12.91 6.43 -0.61
CA ALA A 14 11.90 5.48 -1.03
C ALA A 14 12.41 4.04 -0.75
N GLU A 15 12.82 3.78 0.49
CA GLU A 15 13.39 2.50 0.93
C GLU A 15 12.64 1.99 2.17
N PRO A 16 11.43 1.43 1.98
CA PRO A 16 11.09 0.23 2.77
C PRO A 16 10.43 -0.88 1.95
N PHE A 17 10.13 -0.65 0.67
CA PHE A 17 9.31 -1.59 -0.11
C PHE A 17 10.11 -2.78 -0.67
N HIS A 18 11.41 -2.59 -0.97
CA HIS A 18 12.25 -3.65 -1.52
C HIS A 18 12.70 -4.67 -0.47
N GLU A 19 13.03 -4.22 0.74
CA GLU A 19 13.39 -5.09 1.87
C GLU A 19 12.20 -5.95 2.32
N ALA A 20 10.99 -5.36 2.34
CA ALA A 20 9.75 -6.09 2.60
C ALA A 20 9.43 -7.17 1.55
N LEU A 21 9.77 -6.95 0.27
CA LEU A 21 9.53 -7.94 -0.80
C LEU A 21 10.56 -9.09 -0.80
N GLY A 22 11.79 -8.83 -0.33
CA GLY A 22 12.82 -9.87 -0.18
C GLY A 22 12.40 -10.95 0.81
N ASP A 23 11.78 -10.54 1.92
CA ASP A 23 11.28 -11.43 2.99
C ASP A 23 10.05 -12.25 2.52
N VAL A 24 9.22 -11.67 1.64
CA VAL A 24 8.05 -12.35 1.04
C VAL A 24 8.47 -13.48 0.09
N GLY A 25 9.57 -13.31 -0.66
CA GLY A 25 10.05 -14.32 -1.62
C GLY A 25 10.48 -15.63 -0.95
N GLU A 26 11.13 -15.55 0.20
CA GLU A 26 11.59 -16.72 0.96
C GLU A 26 10.44 -17.42 1.71
N ALA A 27 9.39 -16.67 2.07
CA ALA A 27 8.23 -17.18 2.79
C ALA A 27 7.19 -17.92 1.91
N VAL A 28 7.14 -17.66 0.61
CA VAL A 28 5.98 -18.06 -0.24
C VAL A 28 6.27 -19.27 -1.13
N GLY A 29 7.49 -19.50 -1.60
CA GLY A 29 7.81 -20.60 -2.52
C GLY A 29 7.34 -20.33 -3.96
N ALA A 30 7.41 -21.34 -4.84
CA ALA A 30 7.00 -21.18 -6.24
C ALA A 30 5.48 -20.98 -6.36
N LEU A 31 5.08 -20.02 -7.20
CA LEU A 31 3.68 -19.63 -7.42
C LEU A 31 3.19 -20.10 -8.80
N ASP A 32 1.93 -20.49 -8.90
CA ASP A 32 1.25 -20.82 -10.15
C ASP A 32 0.06 -19.89 -10.47
N GLY A 33 -0.73 -20.26 -11.49
CA GLY A 33 -1.88 -19.46 -11.94
C GLY A 33 -3.06 -19.50 -10.97
N GLU A 34 -3.22 -20.55 -10.18
CA GLU A 34 -4.26 -20.65 -9.15
C GLU A 34 -3.90 -19.75 -7.96
N ASP A 35 -2.62 -19.72 -7.59
CA ASP A 35 -2.12 -18.79 -6.56
C ASP A 35 -2.38 -17.32 -6.93
N LEU A 36 -2.21 -16.98 -8.21
CA LEU A 36 -2.47 -15.62 -8.70
C LEU A 36 -3.97 -15.25 -8.63
N ALA A 37 -4.86 -16.23 -8.84
CA ALA A 37 -6.30 -15.99 -8.76
C ALA A 37 -6.73 -15.63 -7.33
N GLU A 38 -6.13 -16.23 -6.30
CA GLU A 38 -6.40 -15.87 -4.90
C GLU A 38 -5.98 -14.43 -4.62
N LEU A 39 -4.79 -14.04 -5.06
CA LEU A 39 -4.28 -12.69 -4.86
C LEU A 39 -5.12 -11.64 -5.59
N HIS A 40 -5.59 -11.94 -6.80
CA HIS A 40 -6.49 -11.06 -7.54
C HIS A 40 -7.81 -10.85 -6.81
N ARG A 41 -8.41 -11.89 -6.22
CA ARG A 41 -9.63 -11.77 -5.43
C ARG A 41 -9.43 -10.83 -4.24
N VAL A 42 -8.35 -11.01 -3.47
CA VAL A 42 -8.05 -10.11 -2.34
C VAL A 42 -7.84 -8.67 -2.82
N ARG A 43 -7.12 -8.48 -3.94
CA ARG A 43 -6.90 -7.15 -4.53
C ARG A 43 -8.20 -6.46 -4.89
N GLU A 44 -9.20 -7.16 -5.40
CA GLU A 44 -10.51 -6.59 -5.73
C GLU A 44 -11.24 -6.10 -4.48
N TYR A 45 -11.27 -6.88 -3.41
CA TYR A 45 -11.86 -6.46 -2.14
C TYR A 45 -11.15 -5.24 -1.54
N VAL A 46 -9.81 -5.26 -1.51
CA VAL A 46 -9.00 -4.14 -1.02
C VAL A 46 -9.22 -2.89 -1.86
N ALA A 47 -9.28 -3.01 -3.20
CA ALA A 47 -9.56 -1.89 -4.08
C ALA A 47 -10.94 -1.28 -3.80
N ALA A 48 -11.99 -2.10 -3.66
CA ALA A 48 -13.33 -1.64 -3.35
C ALA A 48 -13.37 -0.86 -2.01
N ALA A 49 -12.70 -1.38 -0.98
CA ALA A 49 -12.60 -0.70 0.32
C ALA A 49 -11.82 0.63 0.25
N LEU A 50 -10.70 0.66 -0.48
CA LEU A 50 -9.91 1.89 -0.69
C LEU A 50 -10.67 2.95 -1.49
N TYR A 51 -11.46 2.54 -2.49
CA TYR A 51 -12.32 3.47 -3.22
C TYR A 51 -13.44 4.04 -2.35
N ALA A 52 -14.03 3.23 -1.47
CA ALA A 52 -14.99 3.73 -0.49
C ALA A 52 -14.34 4.75 0.46
N ALA A 53 -13.16 4.43 1.01
CA ALA A 53 -12.40 5.35 1.87
C ALA A 53 -12.02 6.66 1.16
N ARG A 54 -11.62 6.58 -0.13
CA ARG A 54 -11.37 7.76 -0.97
C ARG A 54 -12.60 8.67 -1.05
N ASP A 55 -13.79 8.07 -1.17
CA ASP A 55 -15.05 8.79 -1.33
C ASP A 55 -15.70 9.18 0.01
N GLY A 56 -15.05 8.91 1.16
CA GLY A 56 -15.62 9.14 2.49
C GLY A 56 -16.83 8.25 2.79
N LYS A 57 -16.91 7.07 2.16
CA LYS A 57 -17.98 6.10 2.32
C LYS A 57 -17.51 4.90 3.15
N SER A 58 -18.45 4.22 3.78
CA SER A 58 -18.18 2.93 4.40
C SER A 58 -17.79 1.89 3.34
N PRO A 59 -16.82 0.99 3.64
CA PRO A 59 -16.49 -0.13 2.75
C PRO A 59 -17.71 -1.02 2.50
N PRO A 60 -17.84 -1.59 1.29
CA PRO A 60 -18.86 -2.60 1.03
C PRO A 60 -18.71 -3.81 1.97
N PRO A 61 -19.81 -4.38 2.50
CA PRO A 61 -19.73 -5.54 3.39
C PRO A 61 -18.97 -6.72 2.76
N GLU A 62 -19.18 -7.00 1.48
CA GLU A 62 -18.51 -8.09 0.77
C GLU A 62 -16.98 -7.90 0.69
N ALA A 63 -16.51 -6.65 0.66
CA ALA A 63 -15.09 -6.36 0.68
C ALA A 63 -14.47 -6.68 2.06
N VAL A 64 -15.16 -6.29 3.13
CA VAL A 64 -14.72 -6.59 4.50
C VAL A 64 -14.73 -8.09 4.76
N GLU A 65 -15.81 -8.77 4.37
CA GLU A 65 -15.93 -10.23 4.49
C GLU A 65 -14.87 -10.97 3.67
N GLY A 66 -14.60 -10.51 2.45
CA GLY A 66 -13.58 -11.08 1.57
C GLY A 66 -12.17 -10.96 2.17
N ILE A 67 -11.81 -9.80 2.71
CA ILE A 67 -10.54 -9.57 3.42
C ILE A 67 -10.45 -10.48 4.64
N ASN A 68 -11.50 -10.52 5.48
CA ASN A 68 -11.53 -11.38 6.67
C ASN A 68 -11.38 -12.87 6.32
N ARG A 69 -12.02 -13.32 5.23
CA ARG A 69 -11.91 -14.70 4.74
C ARG A 69 -10.49 -15.03 4.32
N ALA A 70 -9.81 -14.13 3.61
CA ALA A 70 -8.42 -14.33 3.18
C ALA A 70 -7.48 -14.43 4.38
N MET A 71 -7.61 -13.56 5.39
CA MET A 71 -6.82 -13.65 6.63
C MET A 71 -7.08 -14.98 7.37
N ALA A 72 -8.33 -15.41 7.44
CA ALA A 72 -8.72 -16.65 8.11
C ALA A 72 -8.27 -17.93 7.35
N ALA A 73 -8.00 -17.83 6.04
CA ALA A 73 -7.61 -18.98 5.22
C ALA A 73 -6.19 -19.48 5.50
N ALA A 74 -5.31 -18.62 6.03
CA ALA A 74 -3.97 -19.00 6.46
C ALA A 74 -3.57 -18.19 7.70
N PRO A 75 -4.10 -18.51 8.90
CA PRO A 75 -3.72 -17.81 10.12
C PRO A 75 -2.24 -18.02 10.42
N PHE A 76 -1.60 -17.04 11.06
CA PHE A 76 -0.21 -17.20 11.52
C PHE A 76 -0.16 -17.64 12.98
N VAL A 77 0.85 -18.45 13.28
CA VAL A 77 1.34 -18.69 14.64
C VAL A 77 2.72 -18.05 14.78
N ARG A 78 3.14 -17.76 16.01
CA ARG A 78 4.51 -17.33 16.29
C ARG A 78 5.34 -18.55 16.63
N GLU A 79 6.42 -18.76 15.90
CA GLU A 79 7.38 -19.83 16.15
C GLU A 79 8.71 -19.25 16.66
N LEU A 80 9.29 -19.92 17.65
CA LEU A 80 10.60 -19.57 18.19
C LEU A 80 11.66 -20.36 17.43
N VAL A 81 12.48 -19.68 16.63
CA VAL A 81 13.52 -20.29 15.78
C VAL A 81 14.91 -19.77 16.16
N ARG A 82 15.96 -20.52 15.81
CA ARG A 82 17.36 -20.05 15.97
C ARG A 82 17.74 -19.14 14.81
N ASP A 83 18.34 -18.00 15.14
CA ASP A 83 18.82 -17.01 14.17
C ASP A 83 20.29 -17.26 13.82
N GLY A 84 20.57 -18.30 13.01
CA GLY A 84 21.90 -18.60 12.44
C GLY A 84 23.07 -18.84 13.41
N GLY A 85 22.86 -18.63 14.71
CA GLY A 85 23.82 -18.71 15.81
C GLY A 85 23.12 -19.10 17.12
N GLU A 86 23.51 -18.50 18.25
CA GLU A 86 22.90 -18.81 19.56
C GLU A 86 21.62 -18.02 19.88
N GLY A 87 21.28 -17.02 19.06
CA GLY A 87 20.09 -16.18 19.25
C GLY A 87 18.78 -16.93 18.96
N LEU A 88 17.72 -16.51 19.65
CA LEU A 88 16.35 -16.97 19.40
C LEU A 88 15.51 -15.78 18.91
N VAL A 89 14.74 -15.99 17.84
CA VAL A 89 13.83 -15.00 17.27
C VAL A 89 12.42 -15.58 17.15
N LEU A 90 11.41 -14.74 17.38
CA LEU A 90 10.01 -15.10 17.15
C LEU A 90 9.61 -14.67 15.75
N VAL A 91 9.34 -15.64 14.88
CA VAL A 91 8.93 -15.40 13.49
C VAL A 91 7.45 -15.74 13.31
N PRO A 92 6.69 -14.97 12.52
CA PRO A 92 5.35 -15.37 12.10
C PRO A 92 5.45 -16.50 11.07
N ARG A 93 4.69 -17.58 11.27
CA ARG A 93 4.62 -18.71 10.36
C ARG A 93 3.18 -18.99 9.98
N ARG A 94 2.92 -19.12 8.68
CA ARG A 94 1.63 -19.56 8.11
C ARG A 94 1.80 -20.91 7.43
N GLU A 95 0.78 -21.74 7.54
CA GLU A 95 0.63 -22.96 6.75
C GLU A 95 -0.34 -22.74 5.58
N GLY A 96 -0.38 -23.68 4.63
CA GLY A 96 -1.26 -23.62 3.45
C GLY A 96 -0.50 -23.45 2.14
N ALA A 97 -1.24 -23.42 1.02
CA ALA A 97 -0.65 -23.22 -0.30
C ALA A 97 0.00 -21.83 -0.45
N PRO A 98 1.08 -21.68 -1.25
CA PRO A 98 1.78 -20.41 -1.49
C PRO A 98 0.86 -19.20 -1.69
N GLY A 99 -0.07 -19.27 -2.64
CA GLY A 99 -0.99 -18.18 -2.96
C GLY A 99 -1.95 -17.84 -1.82
N VAL A 100 -2.41 -18.84 -1.06
CA VAL A 100 -3.26 -18.62 0.12
C VAL A 100 -2.50 -17.87 1.21
N ARG A 101 -1.23 -18.25 1.47
CA ARG A 101 -0.39 -17.55 2.46
C ARG A 101 -0.11 -16.11 2.04
N LEU A 102 0.19 -15.89 0.75
CA LEU A 102 0.44 -14.56 0.22
C LEU A 102 -0.82 -13.68 0.25
N ALA A 103 -1.96 -14.24 -0.12
CA ALA A 103 -3.25 -13.56 -0.06
C ALA A 103 -3.63 -13.17 1.37
N ALA A 104 -3.39 -14.05 2.35
CA ALA A 104 -3.61 -13.74 3.77
C ALA A 104 -2.71 -12.62 4.28
N LEU A 105 -1.41 -12.65 3.94
CA LEU A 105 -0.48 -11.58 4.29
C LEU A 105 -0.91 -10.24 3.70
N PHE A 106 -1.24 -10.23 2.40
CA PHE A 106 -1.70 -9.01 1.73
C PHE A 106 -3.02 -8.49 2.33
N ALA A 107 -3.95 -9.38 2.69
CA ALA A 107 -5.19 -9.01 3.34
C ALA A 107 -4.96 -8.35 4.72
N GLU A 108 -4.02 -8.87 5.52
CA GLU A 108 -3.69 -8.30 6.84
C GLU A 108 -3.09 -6.90 6.73
N ASP A 109 -2.10 -6.71 5.85
CA ASP A 109 -1.48 -5.40 5.64
C ASP A 109 -2.51 -4.37 5.13
N ALA A 110 -3.38 -4.79 4.21
CA ALA A 110 -4.46 -3.96 3.69
C ALA A 110 -5.50 -3.62 4.77
N ALA A 111 -5.87 -4.58 5.62
CA ALA A 111 -6.78 -4.35 6.74
C ALA A 111 -6.22 -3.34 7.74
N ALA A 112 -4.94 -3.45 8.08
CA ALA A 112 -4.25 -2.49 8.96
C ALA A 112 -4.24 -1.08 8.37
N LEU A 113 -3.93 -0.94 7.08
CA LEU A 113 -3.99 0.34 6.38
C LEU A 113 -5.39 0.94 6.38
N LEU A 114 -6.41 0.13 6.06
CA LEU A 114 -7.81 0.58 6.03
C LEU A 114 -8.26 1.04 7.42
N ALA A 115 -7.97 0.27 8.47
CA ALA A 115 -8.30 0.64 9.84
C ALA A 115 -7.67 1.97 10.24
N ALA A 116 -6.39 2.19 9.88
CA ALA A 116 -5.71 3.46 10.13
C ALA A 116 -6.35 4.63 9.37
N LEU A 117 -6.72 4.44 8.10
CA LEU A 117 -7.42 5.45 7.31
C LEU A 117 -8.75 5.86 7.93
N PHE A 118 -9.59 4.89 8.30
CA PHE A 118 -10.89 5.16 8.90
C PHE A 118 -10.79 5.78 10.30
N ALA A 119 -9.84 5.35 11.12
CA ALA A 119 -9.61 5.93 12.44
C ALA A 119 -9.19 7.41 12.36
N GLU A 120 -8.30 7.74 11.43
CA GLU A 120 -7.88 9.13 11.20
C GLU A 120 -8.98 9.99 10.58
N ASP A 121 -9.74 9.47 9.61
CA ASP A 121 -10.87 10.19 9.02
C ASP A 121 -11.95 10.51 10.06
N ALA A 122 -12.22 9.56 10.98
CA ALA A 122 -13.10 9.80 12.12
C ALA A 122 -12.55 10.89 13.06
N ALA A 123 -11.24 10.90 13.34
CA ALA A 123 -10.61 11.95 14.14
C ALA A 123 -10.68 13.32 13.45
N ALA A 124 -10.44 13.39 12.13
CA ALA A 124 -10.54 14.61 11.35
C ALA A 124 -11.97 15.16 11.29
N LEU A 125 -12.96 14.27 11.19
CA LEU A 125 -14.38 14.63 11.25
C LEU A 125 -14.73 15.28 12.60
N LEU A 126 -14.29 14.68 13.71
CA LEU A 126 -14.48 15.25 15.06
C LEU A 126 -13.76 16.60 15.23
N ALA A 127 -12.63 16.79 14.58
CA ALA A 127 -11.87 18.05 14.58
C ALA A 127 -12.40 19.11 13.59
N GLY A 128 -13.42 18.80 12.78
CA GLY A 128 -13.97 19.71 11.78
C GLY A 128 -13.09 19.92 10.54
N SER A 129 -12.07 19.09 10.32
CA SER A 129 -11.11 19.15 9.20
C SER A 129 -11.30 18.02 8.18
N ALA A 130 -12.55 17.59 7.98
CA ALA A 130 -12.89 16.42 7.18
C ALA A 130 -12.38 16.49 5.73
N GLY A 131 -11.67 15.44 5.30
CA GLY A 131 -11.26 15.25 3.91
C GLY A 131 -10.52 13.92 3.75
N SER A 132 -10.84 13.15 2.70
CA SER A 132 -10.18 11.87 2.47
C SER A 132 -8.68 12.06 2.19
N ARG A 133 -7.85 11.27 2.89
CA ARG A 133 -6.40 11.26 2.66
C ARG A 133 -6.01 10.43 1.44
N VAL A 134 -6.89 9.58 0.92
CA VAL A 134 -6.59 8.76 -0.26
C VAL A 134 -6.89 9.58 -1.52
N ARG A 135 -5.96 9.59 -2.47
CA ARG A 135 -6.11 10.28 -3.76
C ARG A 135 -5.86 9.34 -4.93
N ALA A 136 -6.58 9.58 -6.02
CA ALA A 136 -6.25 8.97 -7.31
C ALA A 136 -5.07 9.71 -7.97
N CYS A 137 -4.20 8.96 -8.64
CA CYS A 137 -3.10 9.53 -9.41
C CYS A 137 -3.62 10.39 -10.57
N ALA A 138 -3.15 11.63 -10.69
CA ALA A 138 -3.55 12.55 -11.76
C ALA A 138 -2.80 12.32 -13.10
N ALA A 139 -2.18 11.15 -13.29
CA ALA A 139 -1.54 10.80 -14.55
C ALA A 139 -2.52 10.00 -15.39
N GLU A 140 -2.52 10.25 -16.70
CA GLU A 140 -3.36 9.53 -17.65
C GLU A 140 -3.09 8.02 -17.56
N GLU A 141 -4.17 7.24 -17.64
CA GLU A 141 -4.22 5.77 -17.53
C GLU A 141 -3.70 5.17 -16.21
N CYS A 142 -3.37 6.00 -15.21
CA CYS A 142 -2.88 5.50 -13.92
C CYS A 142 -4.05 5.20 -12.97
N VAL A 143 -4.22 3.92 -12.62
CA VAL A 143 -5.27 3.46 -11.69
C VAL A 143 -4.84 3.44 -10.21
N MET A 144 -3.63 3.92 -9.90
CA MET A 144 -3.09 3.86 -8.55
C MET A 144 -3.76 4.88 -7.62
N LEU A 145 -4.14 4.42 -6.43
CA LEU A 145 -4.48 5.24 -5.28
C LEU A 145 -3.22 5.48 -4.43
N PHE A 146 -3.14 6.60 -3.73
CA PHE A 146 -2.03 6.93 -2.83
C PHE A 146 -2.44 7.88 -1.72
N VAL A 147 -1.72 7.83 -0.59
CA VAL A 147 -1.77 8.84 0.45
C VAL A 147 -0.69 9.89 0.18
N PRO A 148 -1.02 11.18 0.01
CA PRO A 148 -0.04 12.20 -0.31
C PRO A 148 0.78 12.57 0.93
N ALA A 149 2.11 12.57 0.80
CA ALA A 149 3.01 13.08 1.85
C ALA A 149 2.84 14.60 2.12
N HIS A 150 2.26 15.34 1.17
CA HIS A 150 1.94 16.76 1.32
C HIS A 150 0.71 17.13 0.46
N PRO A 151 -0.10 18.14 0.84
CA PRO A 151 -1.40 18.42 0.21
C PRO A 151 -1.35 18.72 -1.30
N SER A 152 -0.22 19.19 -1.82
CA SER A 152 -0.04 19.52 -3.23
C SER A 152 0.36 18.32 -4.12
N ARG A 153 0.62 17.14 -3.55
CA ARG A 153 1.02 15.96 -4.33
C ARG A 153 -0.16 15.47 -5.19
N ARG A 154 0.07 15.37 -6.50
CA ARG A 154 -0.93 14.96 -7.50
C ARG A 154 -0.68 13.58 -8.12
N TRP A 155 0.52 13.02 -7.94
CA TRP A 155 0.91 11.75 -8.58
C TRP A 155 1.36 10.71 -7.55
N CYS A 156 1.00 9.44 -7.80
CA CYS A 156 1.37 8.32 -6.95
C CYS A 156 2.88 8.15 -6.83
N SER A 157 3.64 8.45 -7.90
CA SER A 157 5.09 8.49 -7.89
C SER A 157 5.57 9.71 -8.68
N PRO A 158 6.34 10.63 -8.06
CA PRO A 158 6.97 11.73 -8.77
C PRO A 158 7.89 11.25 -9.89
N ALA A 159 8.70 10.21 -9.61
CA ALA A 159 9.68 9.66 -10.55
C ALA A 159 9.05 8.94 -11.75
N ARG A 160 7.92 8.24 -11.55
CA ARG A 160 7.26 7.49 -12.63
C ARG A 160 6.15 8.30 -13.30
N CYS A 161 5.09 8.62 -12.57
CA CYS A 161 3.90 9.27 -13.11
C CYS A 161 4.08 10.77 -13.28
N GLY A 162 4.79 11.43 -12.36
CA GLY A 162 5.11 12.86 -12.47
C GLY A 162 6.00 13.16 -13.68
N ASN A 163 7.07 12.39 -13.89
CA ASN A 163 7.95 12.54 -15.05
C ASN A 163 7.23 12.25 -16.37
N ARG A 164 6.45 11.15 -16.45
CA ARG A 164 5.65 10.85 -17.65
C ARG A 164 4.72 12.00 -18.03
N ALA A 165 4.01 12.58 -17.06
CA ALA A 165 3.11 13.72 -17.30
C ALA A 165 3.85 14.99 -17.77
N ARG A 166 5.05 15.27 -17.24
CA ARG A 166 5.88 16.39 -17.69
C ARG A 166 6.36 16.19 -19.12
N VAL A 167 6.82 14.99 -19.46
CA VAL A 167 7.29 14.63 -20.80
C VAL A 167 6.16 14.76 -21.82
N ALA A 168 4.97 14.20 -21.53
CA ALA A 168 3.80 14.32 -22.40
C ALA A 168 3.43 15.79 -22.68
N ARG A 169 3.45 16.64 -21.65
CA ARG A 169 3.20 18.09 -21.80
C ARG A 169 4.26 18.78 -22.67
N CYS A 170 5.52 18.39 -22.56
CA CYS A 170 6.60 18.91 -23.39
C CYS A 170 6.35 18.60 -24.88
N TYR A 171 6.04 17.34 -25.21
CA TYR A 171 5.71 16.93 -26.58
C TYR A 171 4.48 17.64 -27.15
N GLN A 172 3.44 17.85 -26.34
CA GLN A 172 2.24 18.58 -26.78
C GLN A 172 2.55 20.04 -27.14
N ARG A 173 3.46 20.69 -26.42
CA ARG A 173 3.89 22.06 -26.74
C ARG A 173 4.71 22.11 -28.03
N HIS A 174 5.67 21.20 -28.19
CA HIS A 174 6.53 21.16 -29.39
C HIS A 174 5.84 20.67 -30.66
N ARG A 175 4.65 20.07 -30.58
CA ARG A 175 3.82 19.71 -31.75
C ARG A 175 2.85 20.81 -32.17
N ALA A 176 2.69 21.85 -31.35
CA ALA A 176 1.80 22.98 -31.61
C ALA A 176 2.54 24.20 -32.18
N ASP A 177 3.88 24.11 -32.28
CA ASP A 177 4.77 25.03 -33.00
C ASP A 177 5.08 24.46 -34.40
#